data_AF-A0A5D4M8M7-F1
#
_entry.id   AF-A0A5D4M8M7-F1
#
_cell.length_a   1.000
_cell.length_b   1.000
_cell.length_c   1.000
_cell.angle_alpha   90.00
_cell.angle_beta   90.00
_cell.angle_gamma   90.00
#
_symmetry.space_group_name_H-M   'P 1'
#
loop_
_entity.id
_entity.type
_entity.pdbx_description
1 polymer ?
#
loop_
_entity_poly.entity_id
_entity_poly.type
_entity_poly.pdbx_seq_one_letter_code
_entity_poly.pdbx_strand_id
1 'polypeptide(L)'
;MIIDFHTHGKLSKKSEFDLEFLLGMVEEAKLNGLDAFTMTEHFNTLRFSDIYETLDEHFEYKEEYYDIDGFKIFPGLEVDIKETGHILLIGSRNDILQISERLAAHRHEDNFIPFADLLSIAQSYNVIKIGAHPFRNSTPLHHIDHGLLSQLDFFDLNGKDLHYEGREVEFRVRKLGNELNIPVVGGSDSHYPLQLGSIVNSLDRDCNTIEEIRTTIENGHYETAISPCLETKVKAAKKIKNMLKESLGV
;
A
#
# COMPACT_ATOMS: atom_id res chain seq x y z
N MET A 1 -2.64 -8.21 -15.41
CA MET A 1 -2.35 -6.88 -14.84
C MET A 1 -1.18 -6.99 -13.89
N ILE A 2 -0.18 -6.11 -14.00
CA ILE A 2 0.97 -6.03 -13.09
C ILE A 2 0.73 -4.89 -12.10
N ILE A 3 0.64 -5.22 -10.82
CA ILE A 3 0.24 -4.28 -9.75
C ILE A 3 1.18 -4.31 -8.55
N ASP A 4 1.36 -3.14 -7.92
CA ASP A 4 2.03 -2.92 -6.65
C ASP A 4 1.02 -2.52 -5.57
N PHE A 5 0.96 -3.27 -4.46
CA PHE A 5 -0.05 -3.13 -3.41
C PHE A 5 0.32 -2.16 -2.28
N HIS A 6 1.48 -1.51 -2.33
CA HIS A 6 1.88 -0.60 -1.26
C HIS A 6 2.70 0.56 -1.83
N THR A 7 2.05 1.71 -2.04
CA THR A 7 2.71 2.92 -2.53
C THR A 7 2.15 4.17 -1.84
N HIS A 8 2.97 5.22 -1.76
CA HIS A 8 2.64 6.51 -1.15
C HIS A 8 2.78 7.61 -2.18
N GLY A 9 1.68 8.31 -2.46
CA GLY A 9 1.63 9.39 -3.45
C GLY A 9 2.34 10.67 -2.99
N LYS A 10 2.72 10.76 -1.72
CA LYS A 10 3.41 11.90 -1.14
C LYS A 10 4.85 11.58 -0.73
N LEU A 11 5.73 12.56 -0.87
CA LEU A 11 7.14 12.44 -0.43
C LEU A 11 7.25 12.15 1.08
N SER A 12 6.34 12.72 1.88
CA SER A 12 6.23 12.45 3.31
C SER A 12 4.84 12.74 3.87
N LYS A 13 4.56 12.24 5.09
CA LYS A 13 3.34 12.56 5.84
C LYS A 13 3.11 14.07 6.02
N LYS A 14 4.16 14.89 5.98
CA LYS A 14 4.11 16.34 6.24
C LYS A 14 4.11 17.20 4.98
N SER A 15 4.38 16.64 3.81
CA SER A 15 4.35 17.42 2.57
C SER A 15 2.90 17.69 2.16
N GLU A 16 2.67 18.72 1.38
CA GLU A 16 1.41 18.84 0.62
C GLU A 16 1.35 17.75 -0.46
N PHE A 17 0.17 17.52 -1.03
CA PHE A 17 0.04 16.69 -2.22
C PHE A 17 0.58 17.44 -3.45
N ASP A 18 1.35 16.74 -4.29
CA ASP A 18 1.98 17.30 -5.49
C ASP A 18 1.63 16.40 -6.68
N LEU A 19 0.82 16.94 -7.59
CA LEU A 19 0.34 16.21 -8.77
C LEU A 19 1.47 15.85 -9.72
N GLU A 20 2.44 16.74 -9.93
CA GLU A 20 3.60 16.49 -10.81
C GLU A 20 4.47 15.37 -10.24
N PHE A 21 4.61 15.33 -8.91
CA PHE A 21 5.29 14.24 -8.23
C PHE A 21 4.59 12.90 -8.46
N LEU A 22 3.26 12.84 -8.35
CA LEU A 22 2.48 11.64 -8.64
C LEU A 22 2.60 11.22 -10.11
N LEU A 23 2.54 12.17 -11.05
CA LEU A 23 2.72 11.88 -12.48
C LEU A 23 4.10 11.27 -12.76
N GLY A 24 5.16 11.80 -12.14
CA GLY A 24 6.50 11.19 -12.21
C GLY A 24 6.56 9.77 -11.61
N MET A 25 5.75 9.49 -10.58
CA MET A 25 5.60 8.12 -10.06
C MET A 25 4.92 7.20 -11.08
N VAL A 26 3.86 7.66 -11.74
CA VAL A 26 3.15 6.89 -12.78
C VAL A 26 4.05 6.61 -13.98
N GLU A 27 4.80 7.59 -14.45
CA GLU A 27 5.77 7.42 -15.53
C GLU A 27 6.81 6.34 -15.19
N GLU A 28 7.42 6.43 -14.00
CA GLU A 28 8.40 5.44 -13.57
C GLU A 28 7.76 4.06 -13.35
N ALA A 29 6.53 3.98 -12.84
CA ALA A 29 5.81 2.71 -12.72
C ALA A 29 5.60 2.04 -14.09
N LYS A 30 5.15 2.82 -15.09
CA LYS A 30 5.00 2.37 -16.48
C LYS A 30 6.34 1.90 -17.07
N LEU A 31 7.43 2.64 -16.84
CA LEU A 31 8.78 2.22 -17.27
C LEU A 31 9.24 0.91 -16.63
N ASN A 32 8.75 0.62 -15.42
CA ASN A 32 9.00 -0.64 -14.72
C ASN A 32 7.99 -1.74 -15.07
N GLY A 33 7.11 -1.51 -16.05
CA GLY A 33 6.15 -2.49 -16.55
C GLY A 33 4.94 -2.71 -15.66
N LEU A 34 4.64 -1.79 -14.73
CA LEU A 34 3.39 -1.84 -13.98
C LEU A 34 2.25 -1.31 -14.84
N ASP A 35 1.09 -1.93 -14.68
CA ASP A 35 -0.20 -1.46 -15.20
C ASP A 35 -0.97 -0.66 -14.15
N ALA A 36 -0.70 -0.92 -12.87
CA ALA A 36 -1.42 -0.34 -11.76
C ALA A 36 -0.58 -0.22 -10.49
N PHE A 37 -0.99 0.66 -9.57
CA PHE A 37 -0.62 0.57 -8.16
C PHE A 37 -1.79 0.95 -7.26
N THR A 38 -1.70 0.57 -5.99
CA THR A 38 -2.61 1.06 -4.94
C THR A 38 -1.94 2.21 -4.20
N MET A 39 -2.61 3.36 -4.10
CA MET A 39 -2.10 4.52 -3.38
C MET A 39 -2.56 4.48 -1.92
N THR A 40 -1.79 3.78 -1.09
CA THR A 40 -2.07 3.50 0.32
C THR A 40 -1.46 4.56 1.22
N GLU A 41 -1.80 5.83 1.00
CA GLU A 41 -1.21 6.93 1.76
C GLU A 41 -1.53 6.83 3.26
N HIS A 42 -0.58 7.28 4.10
CA HIS A 42 -0.74 7.32 5.55
C HIS A 42 -2.02 8.05 5.99
N PHE A 43 -2.83 7.43 6.84
CA PHE A 43 -4.09 8.00 7.33
C PHE A 43 -3.93 9.29 8.17
N ASN A 44 -2.73 9.52 8.70
CA ASN A 44 -2.32 10.70 9.46
C ASN A 44 -1.50 11.69 8.63
N THR A 45 -1.47 11.54 7.30
CA THR A 45 -0.84 12.51 6.40
C THR A 45 -1.56 13.87 6.44
N LEU A 46 -0.81 14.95 6.21
CA LEU A 46 -1.36 16.29 6.06
C LEU A 46 -2.40 16.33 4.94
N ARG A 47 -3.59 16.86 5.23
CA ARG A 47 -4.65 17.11 4.23
C ARG A 47 -4.94 15.91 3.33
N PHE A 48 -5.24 14.76 3.94
CA PHE A 48 -5.51 13.51 3.23
C PHE A 48 -6.57 13.64 2.11
N SER A 49 -7.64 14.41 2.30
CA SER A 49 -8.72 14.55 1.30
C SER A 49 -8.27 15.28 0.02
N ASP A 50 -7.33 16.23 0.13
CA ASP A 50 -6.79 16.99 -1.01
C ASP A 50 -6.22 16.09 -2.10
N ILE A 51 -5.72 14.90 -1.74
CA ILE A 51 -5.21 13.92 -2.71
C ILE A 51 -6.33 13.55 -3.70
N TYR A 52 -7.46 13.09 -3.19
CA TYR A 52 -8.58 12.63 -4.01
C TYR A 52 -9.35 13.79 -4.64
N GLU A 53 -9.44 14.95 -3.97
CA GLU A 53 -9.98 16.17 -4.57
C GLU A 53 -9.17 16.59 -5.80
N THR A 54 -7.84 16.58 -5.72
CA THR A 54 -6.96 16.90 -6.86
C THR A 54 -7.11 15.86 -7.98
N LEU A 55 -7.19 14.57 -7.65
CA LEU A 55 -7.38 13.53 -8.68
C LEU A 55 -8.74 13.66 -9.38
N ASP A 56 -9.80 14.01 -8.65
CA ASP A 56 -11.14 14.23 -9.22
C ASP A 56 -11.18 15.39 -10.22
N GLU A 57 -10.33 16.41 -10.01
CA GLU A 57 -10.21 17.55 -10.92
C GLU A 57 -9.44 17.23 -12.22
N HIS A 58 -8.55 16.23 -12.20
CA HIS A 58 -7.58 16.00 -13.28
C HIS A 58 -7.80 14.69 -14.05
N PHE A 59 -8.41 13.68 -13.44
CA PHE A 59 -8.50 12.34 -14.02
C PHE A 59 -9.90 11.76 -13.96
N GLU A 60 -10.16 10.83 -14.87
CA GLU A 60 -11.41 10.07 -14.86
C GLU A 60 -11.35 9.00 -13.77
N TYR A 61 -12.37 8.98 -12.92
CA TYR A 61 -12.60 7.89 -11.98
C TYR A 61 -13.46 6.81 -12.65
N LYS A 62 -12.87 5.64 -12.91
CA LYS A 62 -13.48 4.50 -13.61
C LYS A 62 -13.71 3.36 -12.63
N GLU A 63 -14.97 2.97 -12.43
CA GLU A 63 -15.37 1.95 -11.47
C GLU A 63 -14.82 2.24 -10.06
N GLU A 64 -13.67 1.66 -9.71
CA GLU A 64 -13.02 1.84 -8.41
C GLU A 64 -11.58 2.38 -8.48
N TYR A 65 -11.11 2.88 -9.64
CA TYR A 65 -9.76 3.43 -9.83
C TYR A 65 -9.74 4.75 -10.61
N TYR A 66 -8.63 5.48 -10.52
CA TYR A 66 -8.34 6.61 -11.41
C TYR A 66 -7.50 6.17 -12.61
N ASP A 67 -7.89 6.60 -13.80
CA ASP A 67 -7.17 6.30 -15.05
C ASP A 67 -6.24 7.45 -15.45
N ILE A 68 -4.94 7.17 -15.49
CA ILE A 68 -3.90 8.13 -15.91
C ILE A 68 -3.22 7.58 -17.16
N ASP A 69 -3.78 7.92 -18.32
CA ASP A 69 -3.35 7.45 -19.64
C ASP A 69 -3.18 5.91 -19.69
N GLY A 70 -4.21 5.17 -19.26
CA GLY A 70 -4.22 3.70 -19.23
C GLY A 70 -3.54 3.08 -18.01
N PHE A 71 -3.01 3.89 -17.07
CA PHE A 71 -2.46 3.41 -15.81
C PHE A 71 -3.50 3.52 -14.70
N LYS A 72 -3.70 2.45 -13.93
CA LYS A 72 -4.73 2.41 -12.88
C LYS A 72 -4.16 2.77 -11.51
N ILE A 73 -4.75 3.76 -10.85
CA ILE A 73 -4.49 4.06 -9.44
C ILE A 73 -5.70 3.67 -8.61
N PHE A 74 -5.56 2.62 -7.80
CA PHE A 74 -6.58 2.21 -6.85
C PHE A 74 -6.44 3.02 -5.54
N PRO A 75 -7.52 3.65 -5.04
CA PRO A 75 -7.52 4.35 -3.77
C PRO A 75 -7.18 3.43 -2.60
N GLY A 76 -6.41 3.94 -1.65
CA GLY A 76 -6.09 3.22 -0.43
C GLY A 76 -5.74 4.12 0.74
N LEU A 77 -5.44 3.47 1.86
CA LEU A 77 -5.15 4.08 3.15
C LEU A 77 -4.22 3.14 3.95
N GLU A 78 -3.09 3.63 4.44
CA GLU A 78 -2.27 2.91 5.44
C GLU A 78 -2.61 3.43 6.84
N VAL A 79 -3.09 2.53 7.71
CA VAL A 79 -3.56 2.86 9.07
C VAL A 79 -2.59 2.31 10.11
N ASP A 80 -2.10 3.20 10.98
CA ASP A 80 -1.30 2.82 12.14
C ASP A 80 -2.24 2.31 13.26
N ILE A 81 -2.01 1.09 13.75
CA ILE A 81 -2.83 0.46 14.81
C ILE A 81 -2.15 0.51 16.18
N LYS A 82 -2.96 0.48 17.24
CA LYS A 82 -2.52 0.56 18.64
C LYS A 82 -1.54 -0.53 19.04
N GLU A 83 -1.70 -1.73 18.48
CA GLU A 83 -0.88 -2.92 18.76
C GLU A 83 0.51 -2.86 18.12
N THR A 84 0.89 -1.70 17.55
CA THR A 84 2.17 -1.43 16.88
C THR A 84 2.27 -2.23 15.58
N GLY A 85 1.62 -1.75 14.52
CA GLY A 85 1.61 -2.36 13.19
C GLY A 85 0.88 -1.46 12.18
N HIS A 86 0.93 -1.77 10.89
CA HIS A 86 0.19 -1.01 9.88
C HIS A 86 -0.72 -1.92 9.05
N ILE A 87 -1.91 -1.44 8.72
CA ILE A 87 -2.89 -2.14 7.89
C ILE A 87 -3.17 -1.31 6.66
N LEU A 88 -3.02 -1.90 5.47
CA LEU A 88 -3.43 -1.27 4.23
C LEU A 88 -4.90 -1.58 3.97
N LEU A 89 -5.68 -0.55 3.68
CA LEU A 89 -7.05 -0.66 3.21
C LEU A 89 -7.08 -0.16 1.77
N ILE A 90 -7.60 -0.97 0.85
CA ILE A 90 -7.73 -0.61 -0.57
C ILE A 90 -9.19 -0.76 -0.94
N GLY A 91 -9.78 0.28 -1.53
CA GLY A 91 -11.23 0.40 -1.67
C GLY A 91 -11.63 1.36 -2.77
N SER A 92 -12.94 1.53 -2.95
CA SER A 92 -13.46 2.67 -3.70
C SER A 92 -13.03 3.99 -3.03
N ARG A 93 -12.88 5.06 -3.81
CA ARG A 93 -12.54 6.40 -3.30
C ARG A 93 -13.48 6.82 -2.17
N ASN A 94 -14.77 6.57 -2.36
CA ASN A 94 -15.81 6.91 -1.39
C ASN A 94 -15.66 6.15 -0.08
N ASP A 95 -15.38 4.84 -0.14
CA ASP A 95 -15.19 4.04 1.08
C ASP A 95 -13.92 4.45 1.82
N ILE A 96 -12.83 4.70 1.10
CA ILE A 96 -11.57 5.17 1.69
C ILE A 96 -11.74 6.52 2.38
N LEU A 97 -12.45 7.48 1.76
CA LEU A 97 -12.73 8.78 2.38
C LEU A 97 -13.60 8.64 3.64
N GLN A 98 -14.65 7.81 3.60
CA GLN A 98 -15.50 7.58 4.78
C GLN A 98 -14.75 6.88 5.92
N ILE A 99 -13.91 5.89 5.62
CA ILE A 99 -13.06 5.24 6.62
C ILE A 99 -12.08 6.26 7.21
N SER A 100 -11.45 7.09 6.39
CA SER A 100 -10.54 8.16 6.83
C SER A 100 -11.22 9.16 7.77
N GLU A 101 -12.49 9.51 7.50
CA GLU A 101 -13.29 10.38 8.37
C GLU A 101 -13.58 9.72 9.72
N ARG A 102 -13.98 8.44 9.73
CA ARG A 102 -14.19 7.67 10.97
C ARG A 102 -12.91 7.54 11.80
N LEU A 103 -11.75 7.54 11.16
CA LEU A 103 -10.44 7.46 11.81
C LEU A 103 -9.89 8.83 12.24
N ALA A 104 -10.60 9.94 12.03
CA ALA A 104 -10.08 11.29 12.31
C ALA A 104 -9.60 11.47 13.77
N ALA A 105 -10.32 10.90 14.74
CA ALA A 105 -9.96 10.95 16.15
C ALA A 105 -8.71 10.09 16.50
N HIS A 106 -8.32 9.18 15.62
CA HIS A 106 -7.25 8.21 15.83
C HIS A 106 -5.95 8.56 15.11
N ARG A 107 -5.83 9.74 14.49
CA ARG A 107 -4.64 10.13 13.69
C ARG A 107 -3.39 10.42 14.53
N HIS A 108 -3.55 10.67 15.82
CA HIS A 108 -2.45 10.96 16.74
C HIS A 108 -1.84 9.68 17.31
N GLU A 109 -0.51 9.64 17.44
CA GLU A 109 0.25 8.47 17.92
C GLU A 109 -0.19 7.96 19.30
N ASP A 110 -0.62 8.85 20.17
CA ASP A 110 -1.15 8.48 21.50
C ASP A 110 -2.56 7.87 21.48
N ASN A 111 -3.24 7.84 20.32
CA ASN A 111 -4.64 7.42 20.21
C ASN A 111 -4.93 6.58 18.96
N PHE A 112 -3.95 5.82 18.46
CA PHE A 112 -4.20 4.88 17.37
C PHE A 112 -5.33 3.90 17.70
N ILE A 113 -6.09 3.55 16.66
CA ILE A 113 -7.24 2.66 16.77
C ILE A 113 -6.78 1.23 17.13
N PRO A 114 -7.46 0.52 18.06
CA PRO A 114 -7.22 -0.91 18.25
C PRO A 114 -7.52 -1.70 16.98
N PHE A 115 -6.72 -2.71 16.67
CA PHE A 115 -6.85 -3.47 15.43
C PHE A 115 -8.23 -4.12 15.27
N ALA A 116 -8.79 -4.67 16.35
CA ALA A 116 -10.14 -5.25 16.33
C ALA A 116 -11.22 -4.23 15.94
N ASP A 117 -11.09 -2.98 16.39
CA ASP A 117 -12.03 -1.90 16.07
C ASP A 117 -11.87 -1.48 14.60
N LEU A 118 -10.62 -1.42 14.10
CA LEU A 118 -10.35 -1.17 12.68
C LEU A 118 -10.98 -2.24 11.78
N LEU A 119 -10.86 -3.52 12.16
CA LEU A 119 -11.51 -4.63 11.44
C LEU A 119 -13.04 -4.46 11.43
N SER A 120 -13.64 -4.06 12.55
CA SER A 120 -15.09 -3.81 12.62
C SER A 120 -15.53 -2.67 11.70
N ILE A 121 -14.75 -1.58 11.60
CA ILE A 121 -15.01 -0.51 10.64
C ILE A 121 -14.90 -1.05 9.22
N ALA A 122 -13.78 -1.71 8.88
CA ALA A 122 -13.49 -2.19 7.53
C ALA A 122 -14.52 -3.21 7.01
N GLN A 123 -15.08 -4.06 7.88
CA GLN A 123 -16.13 -5.03 7.53
C GLN A 123 -17.42 -4.38 6.98
N SER A 124 -17.64 -3.09 7.26
CA SER A 124 -18.81 -2.36 6.74
C SER A 124 -18.62 -1.86 5.31
N TYR A 125 -17.45 -2.09 4.70
CA TYR A 125 -17.06 -1.55 3.40
C TYR A 125 -16.50 -2.65 2.48
N ASN A 126 -16.56 -2.43 1.17
CA ASN A 126 -15.89 -3.32 0.21
C ASN A 126 -14.40 -2.94 0.09
N VAL A 127 -13.61 -3.33 1.09
CA VAL A 127 -12.16 -3.03 1.11
C VAL A 127 -11.32 -4.29 1.23
N ILE A 128 -10.18 -4.32 0.53
CA ILE A 128 -9.10 -5.27 0.78
C ILE A 128 -8.32 -4.81 2.01
N LYS A 129 -8.02 -5.72 2.92
CA LYS A 129 -7.30 -5.52 4.18
C LYS A 129 -5.97 -6.27 4.12
N ILE A 130 -4.86 -5.55 4.08
CA ILE A 130 -3.52 -6.15 3.98
C ILE A 130 -2.74 -5.87 5.26
N GLY A 131 -2.21 -6.91 5.89
CA GLY A 131 -1.24 -6.76 6.97
C GLY A 131 0.11 -6.30 6.40
N ALA A 132 0.45 -5.02 6.58
CA ALA A 132 1.66 -4.45 6.02
C ALA A 132 2.90 -5.02 6.72
N HIS A 133 3.92 -5.41 5.95
CA HIS A 133 5.24 -5.83 6.41
C HIS A 133 5.26 -6.53 7.80
N PRO A 134 4.67 -7.74 7.93
CA PRO A 134 4.34 -8.34 9.23
C PRO A 134 5.52 -8.61 10.17
N PHE A 135 6.74 -8.68 9.63
CA PHE A 135 7.96 -8.97 10.38
C PHE A 135 8.89 -7.75 10.54
N ARG A 136 8.47 -6.56 10.09
CA ARG A 136 9.25 -5.33 10.25
C ARG A 136 9.49 -5.04 11.73
N ASN A 137 10.75 -4.88 12.11
CA ASN A 137 11.14 -4.69 13.52
C ASN A 137 10.48 -3.47 14.19
N SER A 138 10.22 -2.38 13.45
CA SER A 138 9.60 -1.17 14.00
C SER A 138 8.10 -1.28 14.21
N THR A 139 7.40 -2.04 13.36
CA THR A 139 5.94 -2.11 13.30
C THR A 139 5.48 -3.54 12.93
N PRO A 140 5.82 -4.54 13.76
CA PRO A 140 5.54 -5.95 13.48
C PRO A 140 4.03 -6.25 13.59
N LEU A 141 3.52 -7.22 12.85
CA LEU A 141 2.15 -7.73 13.03
C LEU A 141 2.12 -9.17 13.54
N HIS A 142 3.21 -9.92 13.37
CA HIS A 142 3.25 -11.37 13.64
C HIS A 142 3.01 -11.75 15.12
N HIS A 143 3.06 -10.81 16.07
CA HIS A 143 2.74 -11.05 17.47
C HIS A 143 1.25 -10.89 17.82
N ILE A 144 0.46 -10.31 16.92
CA ILE A 144 -0.98 -10.10 17.11
C ILE A 144 -1.71 -11.45 17.12
N ASP A 145 -2.81 -11.54 17.86
CA ASP A 145 -3.65 -12.72 17.92
C ASP A 145 -4.03 -13.24 16.51
N HIS A 146 -3.82 -14.54 16.30
CA HIS A 146 -4.06 -15.18 15.01
C HIS A 146 -5.54 -15.11 14.59
N GLY A 147 -6.48 -15.07 15.54
CA GLY A 147 -7.90 -14.88 15.24
C GLY A 147 -8.21 -13.49 14.66
N LEU A 148 -7.49 -12.46 15.08
CA LEU A 148 -7.56 -11.13 14.44
C LEU A 148 -6.85 -11.11 13.09
N LEU A 149 -5.63 -11.65 13.01
CA LEU A 149 -4.87 -11.68 11.75
C LEU A 149 -5.59 -12.48 10.65
N SER A 150 -6.31 -13.54 11.01
CA SER A 150 -7.10 -14.35 10.07
C SER A 150 -8.25 -13.61 9.38
N GLN A 151 -8.57 -12.39 9.81
CA GLN A 151 -9.58 -11.52 9.19
C GLN A 151 -8.99 -10.58 8.12
N LEU A 152 -7.67 -10.60 7.93
CA LEU A 152 -7.02 -9.92 6.81
C LEU A 152 -7.24 -10.71 5.53
N ASP A 153 -7.29 -10.00 4.41
CA ASP A 153 -7.40 -10.65 3.11
C ASP A 153 -6.00 -11.11 2.66
N PHE A 154 -4.96 -10.28 2.84
CA PHE A 154 -3.57 -10.57 2.41
C PHE A 154 -2.50 -10.16 3.44
N PHE A 155 -1.27 -10.65 3.25
CA PHE A 155 -0.07 -10.09 3.86
C PHE A 155 0.87 -9.43 2.83
N ASP A 156 1.52 -8.33 3.22
CA ASP A 156 2.47 -7.60 2.39
C ASP A 156 3.90 -8.17 2.54
N LEU A 157 4.44 -8.71 1.45
CA LEU A 157 5.86 -8.94 1.26
C LEU A 157 6.52 -7.66 0.79
N ASN A 158 7.15 -6.96 1.72
CA ASN A 158 7.58 -5.59 1.50
C ASN A 158 8.97 -5.46 0.85
N GLY A 159 9.09 -4.59 -0.15
CA GLY A 159 10.35 -4.32 -0.85
C GLY A 159 11.48 -3.79 0.04
N LYS A 160 11.18 -2.91 1.01
CA LYS A 160 12.22 -2.40 1.93
C LYS A 160 12.69 -3.49 2.88
N ASP A 161 11.78 -4.30 3.39
CA ASP A 161 12.13 -5.39 4.30
C ASP A 161 13.00 -6.42 3.59
N LEU A 162 12.68 -6.76 2.34
CA LEU A 162 13.52 -7.62 1.50
C LEU A 162 14.93 -7.04 1.31
N HIS A 163 15.06 -5.72 1.15
CA HIS A 163 16.37 -5.06 1.03
C HIS A 163 17.18 -5.12 2.34
N TYR A 164 16.54 -4.97 3.50
CA TYR A 164 17.26 -4.94 4.78
C TYR A 164 17.51 -6.32 5.39
N GLU A 165 16.58 -7.25 5.20
CA GLU A 165 16.56 -8.56 5.86
C GLU A 165 16.81 -9.72 4.87
N GLY A 166 16.88 -9.43 3.57
CA GLY A 166 17.12 -10.42 2.53
C GLY A 166 15.95 -11.39 2.35
N ARG A 167 16.24 -12.57 1.81
CA ARG A 167 15.21 -13.59 1.50
C ARG A 167 14.59 -14.25 2.74
N GLU A 168 15.16 -14.05 3.93
CA GLU A 168 14.62 -14.63 5.17
C GLU A 168 13.26 -14.02 5.56
N VAL A 169 13.05 -12.72 5.28
CA VAL A 169 11.73 -12.10 5.53
C VAL A 169 10.66 -12.69 4.62
N GLU A 170 10.98 -13.01 3.37
CA GLU A 170 10.05 -13.68 2.45
C GLU A 170 9.59 -15.02 3.02
N PHE A 171 10.53 -15.85 3.50
CA PHE A 171 10.20 -17.15 4.07
C PHE A 171 9.24 -17.00 5.26
N ARG A 172 9.51 -16.04 6.16
CA ARG A 172 8.67 -15.78 7.34
C ARG A 172 7.28 -15.28 6.98
N VAL A 173 7.16 -14.32 6.06
CA VAL A 173 5.86 -13.80 5.60
C VAL A 173 5.05 -14.90 4.91
N ARG A 174 5.65 -15.68 4.02
CA ARG A 174 4.98 -16.81 3.35
C ARG A 174 4.59 -17.92 4.33
N LYS A 175 5.42 -18.19 5.32
CA LYS A 175 5.09 -19.15 6.39
C LYS A 175 3.87 -18.68 7.19
N LEU A 176 3.82 -17.42 7.60
CA LEU A 176 2.67 -16.85 8.30
C LEU A 176 1.40 -16.91 7.43
N GLY A 177 1.49 -16.54 6.15
CA GLY A 177 0.39 -16.66 5.20
C GLY A 177 -0.12 -18.10 5.08
N ASN A 178 0.78 -19.08 4.96
CA ASN A 178 0.41 -20.50 4.93
C ASN A 178 -0.23 -20.98 6.24
N GLU A 179 0.27 -20.56 7.40
CA GLU A 179 -0.27 -20.94 8.72
C GLU A 179 -1.69 -20.40 8.94
N LEU A 180 -2.02 -19.23 8.39
CA LEU A 180 -3.32 -18.58 8.50
C LEU A 180 -4.22 -18.77 7.29
N ASN A 181 -3.74 -19.47 6.25
CA ASN A 181 -4.41 -19.60 4.95
C ASN A 181 -4.77 -18.24 4.31
N ILE A 182 -3.83 -17.29 4.40
CA ILE A 182 -3.92 -15.94 3.84
C ILE A 182 -2.88 -15.78 2.72
N PRO A 183 -3.28 -15.38 1.50
CA PRO A 183 -2.34 -15.10 0.42
C PRO A 183 -1.33 -13.98 0.75
N VAL A 184 -0.17 -14.04 0.12
CA VAL A 184 0.89 -13.02 0.27
C VAL A 184 1.02 -12.25 -1.04
N VAL A 185 0.90 -10.93 -0.97
CA VAL A 185 1.09 -10.01 -2.09
C VAL A 185 2.30 -9.12 -1.86
N GLY A 186 2.86 -8.55 -2.91
CA GLY A 186 4.03 -7.68 -2.84
C GLY A 186 3.68 -6.20 -2.86
N GLY A 187 4.32 -5.43 -1.99
CA GLY A 187 4.25 -3.98 -1.95
C GLY A 187 5.63 -3.34 -1.93
N SER A 188 5.87 -2.31 -2.75
CA SER A 188 7.16 -1.61 -2.72
C SER A 188 7.36 -0.79 -1.45
N ASP A 189 6.28 -0.28 -0.82
CA ASP A 189 6.31 0.79 0.17
C ASP A 189 7.12 2.00 -0.36
N SER A 190 6.86 2.30 -1.63
CA SER A 190 7.51 3.41 -2.33
C SER A 190 6.97 4.74 -1.83
N HIS A 191 7.87 5.69 -1.62
CA HIS A 191 7.56 7.11 -1.44
C HIS A 191 8.36 7.96 -2.44
N TYR A 192 8.93 7.31 -3.46
CA TYR A 192 9.75 7.96 -4.46
C TYR A 192 9.79 7.11 -5.74
N PRO A 193 9.63 7.69 -6.94
CA PRO A 193 9.47 6.95 -8.19
C PRO A 193 10.40 5.75 -8.35
N LEU A 194 11.71 5.91 -8.12
CA LEU A 194 12.73 4.88 -8.38
C LEU A 194 12.53 3.54 -7.62
N GLN A 195 11.74 3.53 -6.54
CA GLN A 195 11.47 2.31 -5.78
C GLN A 195 10.32 1.47 -6.36
N LEU A 196 9.50 2.06 -7.24
CA LEU A 196 8.37 1.38 -7.86
C LEU A 196 8.84 0.18 -8.69
N GLY A 197 8.08 -0.91 -8.62
CA GLY A 197 8.45 -2.17 -9.27
C GLY A 197 9.64 -2.89 -8.61
N SER A 198 9.96 -2.58 -7.35
CA SER A 198 10.90 -3.37 -6.54
C SER A 198 10.36 -4.76 -6.22
N ILE A 199 9.05 -4.86 -6.05
CA ILE A 199 8.27 -6.08 -6.02
C ILE A 199 6.97 -5.82 -6.76
N VAL A 200 6.48 -6.82 -7.50
CA VAL A 200 5.27 -6.71 -8.33
C VAL A 200 4.43 -7.97 -8.21
N ASN A 201 3.14 -7.85 -8.55
CA ASN A 201 2.20 -8.95 -8.59
C ASN A 201 1.60 -9.02 -9.99
N SER A 202 1.82 -10.13 -10.68
CA SER A 202 1.27 -10.39 -11.99
C SER A 202 -0.04 -11.18 -11.82
N LEU A 203 -1.17 -10.51 -12.00
CA LEU A 203 -2.49 -11.12 -12.06
C LEU A 203 -2.74 -11.60 -13.50
N ASP A 204 -3.32 -12.79 -13.65
CA ASP A 204 -3.55 -13.42 -14.96
C ASP A 204 -4.62 -12.74 -15.82
N ARG A 205 -5.39 -11.83 -15.22
CA ARG A 205 -6.40 -11.00 -15.87
C ARG A 205 -6.21 -9.53 -15.55
N ASP A 206 -6.88 -8.70 -16.34
CA ASP A 206 -7.07 -7.30 -16.00
C ASP A 206 -8.25 -7.16 -15.03
N CYS A 207 -8.08 -6.31 -14.01
CA CYS A 207 -9.10 -6.06 -12.97
C CYS A 207 -9.43 -4.57 -12.93
N ASN A 208 -10.71 -4.26 -12.78
CA ASN A 208 -11.25 -2.90 -12.70
C ASN A 208 -11.89 -2.60 -11.33
N THR A 209 -12.13 -3.63 -10.53
CA THR A 209 -12.74 -3.51 -9.20
C THR A 209 -11.89 -4.18 -8.12
N ILE A 210 -12.06 -3.75 -6.89
CA ILE A 210 -11.48 -4.30 -5.67
C ILE A 210 -11.90 -5.75 -5.49
N GLU A 211 -13.15 -6.09 -5.82
CA GLU A 211 -13.64 -7.48 -5.74
C GLU A 211 -12.97 -8.39 -6.79
N GLU A 212 -12.74 -7.90 -8.01
CA GLU A 212 -11.99 -8.66 -9.02
C GLU A 212 -10.54 -8.91 -8.58
N ILE A 213 -9.87 -7.90 -8.02
CA ILE A 213 -8.53 -8.05 -7.46
C ILE A 213 -8.55 -9.09 -6.33
N ARG A 214 -9.49 -8.95 -5.38
CA ARG A 214 -9.61 -9.84 -4.23
C ARG A 214 -9.77 -11.29 -4.68
N THR A 215 -10.77 -11.55 -5.50
CA THR A 215 -11.10 -12.90 -5.99
C THR A 215 -10.02 -13.49 -6.86
N THR A 216 -9.30 -12.70 -7.68
CA THR A 216 -8.15 -13.20 -8.45
C THR A 216 -7.04 -13.71 -7.53
N ILE A 217 -6.70 -12.95 -6.48
CA ILE A 217 -5.64 -13.35 -5.54
C ILE A 217 -6.06 -14.55 -4.69
N GLU A 218 -7.28 -14.54 -4.13
CA GLU A 218 -7.81 -15.63 -3.32
C GLU A 218 -7.89 -16.96 -4.07
N ASN A 219 -8.18 -16.92 -5.37
CA ASN A 219 -8.20 -18.11 -6.23
C ASN A 219 -6.79 -18.53 -6.73
N GLY A 220 -5.72 -17.84 -6.30
CA GLY A 220 -4.35 -18.17 -6.68
C GLY A 220 -3.97 -17.79 -8.11
N HIS A 221 -4.74 -16.92 -8.76
CA HIS A 221 -4.54 -16.47 -10.14
C HIS A 221 -3.53 -15.31 -10.25
N TYR A 222 -2.42 -15.42 -9.51
CA TYR A 222 -1.38 -14.39 -9.46
C TYR A 222 0.00 -14.95 -9.11
N GLU A 223 1.05 -14.22 -9.49
CA GLU A 223 2.43 -14.49 -9.08
C GLU A 223 3.10 -13.22 -8.54
N THR A 224 3.79 -13.32 -7.40
CA THR A 224 4.60 -12.23 -6.86
C THR A 224 6.07 -12.39 -7.29
N ALA A 225 6.63 -11.35 -7.90
CA ALA A 225 8.01 -11.34 -8.38
C ALA A 225 8.83 -10.21 -7.73
N ILE A 226 10.04 -10.53 -7.28
CA ILE A 226 11.01 -9.58 -6.73
C ILE A 226 11.93 -9.11 -7.86
N SER A 227 12.11 -7.80 -7.99
CA SER A 227 12.99 -7.23 -9.01
C SER A 227 14.44 -7.68 -8.79
N PRO A 228 15.18 -8.06 -9.85
CA PRO A 228 16.62 -8.30 -9.74
C PRO A 228 17.40 -7.03 -9.36
N CYS A 229 16.78 -5.86 -9.53
CA CYS A 229 17.33 -4.56 -9.18
C CYS A 229 16.83 -4.02 -7.83
N LEU A 230 16.18 -4.85 -7.00
CA LEU A 230 15.61 -4.47 -5.69
C LEU A 230 16.56 -3.60 -4.87
N GLU A 231 17.80 -4.09 -4.65
CA GLU A 231 18.84 -3.42 -3.88
C GLU A 231 19.13 -2.00 -4.38
N THR A 232 19.32 -1.87 -5.68
CA THR A 232 19.64 -0.58 -6.32
C THR A 232 18.45 0.37 -6.25
N LYS A 233 17.23 -0.12 -6.51
CA LYS A 233 16.00 0.65 -6.47
C LYS A 233 15.76 1.26 -5.08
N VAL A 234 15.75 0.43 -4.04
CA VAL A 234 15.49 0.86 -2.65
C VAL A 234 16.59 1.81 -2.17
N LYS A 235 17.86 1.50 -2.42
CA LYS A 235 18.99 2.33 -2.00
C LYS A 235 18.99 3.70 -2.69
N ALA A 236 18.76 3.75 -4.00
CA ALA A 236 18.73 5.00 -4.78
C ALA A 236 17.55 5.88 -4.35
N ALA A 237 16.35 5.31 -4.25
CA ALA A 237 15.16 6.00 -3.81
C ALA A 237 15.33 6.60 -2.41
N LYS A 238 15.85 5.82 -1.45
CA LYS A 238 16.12 6.32 -0.09
C LYS A 238 17.09 7.49 -0.08
N LYS A 239 18.19 7.40 -0.85
CA LYS A 239 19.21 8.45 -0.90
C LYS A 239 18.63 9.76 -1.46
N ILE A 240 17.92 9.70 -2.58
CA ILE A 240 17.35 10.89 -3.24
C ILE A 240 16.23 11.48 -2.40
N LYS A 241 15.34 10.64 -1.84
CA LYS A 241 14.29 11.08 -0.92
C LYS A 241 14.86 11.89 0.25
N ASN A 242 15.93 11.42 0.87
CA ASN A 242 16.57 12.13 1.98
C ASN A 242 17.14 13.49 1.55
N MET A 243 17.79 13.55 0.38
CA MET A 243 18.31 14.82 -0.15
C MET A 243 17.19 15.83 -0.45
N LEU A 244 16.07 15.37 -1.01
CA LEU A 244 14.91 16.23 -1.29
C LEU A 244 14.27 16.75 0.00
N LYS A 245 14.10 15.89 1.00
CA LYS A 245 13.63 16.25 2.34
C LYS A 245 14.47 17.33 3.00
N GLU A 246 15.79 17.15 2.98
CA GLU A 246 16.74 18.16 3.48
C GLU A 246 16.61 19.50 2.74
N SER A 247 16.45 19.47 1.41
CA SER A 247 16.29 20.69 0.61
C SER A 247 14.96 21.41 0.82
N LEU A 248 13.90 20.68 1.15
CA LEU A 248 12.54 21.19 1.36
C LEU A 248 12.23 21.49 2.84
N GLY A 249 13.11 21.11 3.77
CA GLY A 249 12.93 21.33 5.20
C GLY A 249 11.87 20.44 5.86
N VAL A 250 11.63 19.24 5.31
CA VAL A 250 10.60 18.27 5.76
C VAL A 250 11.15 16.90 6.13
#